data_AF-A0A7C3SK98-F1
#
_entry.id   AF-A0A7C3SK98-F1
#
_cell.length_a   1.000
_cell.length_b   1.000
_cell.length_c   1.000
_cell.angle_alpha   90.00
_cell.angle_beta   90.00
_cell.angle_gamma   90.00
#
_symmetry.space_group_name_H-M   'P 1'
#
loop_
_entity.id
_entity.type
_entity.pdbx_description
1 polymer ?
#
loop_
_entity_poly.entity_id
_entity_poly.type
_entity_poly.pdbx_seq_one_letter_code
_entity_poly.pdbx_strand_id
1 'polypeptide(L)'
;MAPLRSLLCFCEGVTIEDVERALEEGFRDLESLKRRLRVGMGPCQGRYCIPMLISYLSRKFGVPPERLIPPRVRPTARACSRVFVPGC
;
A
#
# COMPACT_ATOMS: atom_id res chain seq x y z
N MET A 1 15.77 13.08 20.02
CA MET A 1 14.41 12.63 19.65
C MET A 1 14.16 13.12 18.23
N ALA A 2 14.50 12.32 17.21
CA ALA A 2 14.25 12.73 15.82
C ALA A 2 12.73 12.76 15.58
N PRO A 3 12.20 13.76 14.85
CA PRO A 3 10.76 13.84 14.62
C PRO A 3 10.30 12.55 13.97
N LEU A 4 9.12 12.07 14.37
CA LEU A 4 8.50 10.86 13.87
C LEU A 4 8.26 11.00 12.36
N ARG A 5 9.28 10.67 11.56
CA ARG A 5 9.14 10.33 10.15
C ARG A 5 8.11 9.21 10.11
N SER A 6 6.88 9.59 9.78
CA SER A 6 5.75 8.69 9.86
C SER A 6 5.94 7.64 8.78
N LEU A 7 6.30 6.44 9.21
CA LEU A 7 6.52 5.30 8.32
C LEU A 7 5.16 4.81 7.84
N LEU A 8 4.96 4.82 6.52
CA LEU A 8 3.74 4.34 5.89
C LEU A 8 3.83 2.84 5.56
N CYS A 9 5.00 2.36 5.13
CA CYS A 9 5.22 0.94 4.84
C CYS A 9 6.47 0.43 5.56
N PHE A 10 6.27 -0.46 6.54
CA PHE A 10 7.39 -1.09 7.24
C PHE A 10 8.16 -2.08 6.36
N CYS A 11 7.47 -2.74 5.42
CA CYS A 11 8.04 -3.75 4.53
C CYS A 11 9.08 -3.16 3.54
N GLU A 12 8.81 -1.96 3.00
CA GLU A 12 9.69 -1.28 2.02
C GLU A 12 10.36 -0.02 2.58
N GLY A 13 10.13 0.31 3.87
CA GLY A 13 10.71 1.50 4.51
C GLY A 13 10.19 2.85 3.99
N VAL A 14 8.98 2.88 3.42
CA VAL A 14 8.42 4.09 2.78
C VAL A 14 7.88 5.05 3.83
N THR A 15 8.25 6.33 3.76
CA THR A 15 7.80 7.39 4.65
C THR A 15 6.70 8.25 4.01
N ILE A 16 6.02 9.08 4.82
CA ILE A 16 5.08 10.10 4.28
C ILE A 16 5.79 11.06 3.33
N GLU A 17 7.04 11.46 3.59
CA GLU A 17 7.81 12.35 2.70
C GLU A 17 7.97 11.75 1.30
N ASP A 18 8.23 10.44 1.19
CA ASP A 18 8.33 9.78 -0.12
C ASP A 18 7.01 9.84 -0.90
N VAL A 19 5.88 9.72 -0.18
CA VAL A 19 4.54 9.88 -0.76
C VAL A 19 4.34 11.31 -1.22
N GLU A 20 4.71 12.30 -0.42
CA GLU A 20 4.59 13.71 -0.81
C GLU A 20 5.42 14.03 -2.04
N ARG A 21 6.67 13.56 -2.11
CA ARG A 21 7.52 13.71 -3.31
C ARG A 21 6.87 13.10 -4.54
N ALA A 22 6.29 11.91 -4.41
CA ALA A 22 5.58 11.28 -5.52
C ALA A 22 4.32 12.09 -5.94
N LEU A 23 3.64 12.74 -5.00
CA LEU A 23 2.53 13.63 -5.30
C LEU A 23 3.00 14.91 -6.01
N GLU A 24 4.15 15.47 -5.63
CA GLU A 24 4.77 16.61 -6.31
C GLU A 24 5.24 16.27 -7.73
N GLU A 25 5.74 15.04 -7.95
CA GLU A 25 6.03 14.51 -9.28
C GLU A 25 4.75 14.35 -10.15
N GLY A 26 3.56 14.54 -9.58
CA GLY A 26 2.27 14.53 -10.28
C GLY A 26 1.55 13.18 -10.27
N PHE A 27 2.06 12.18 -9.53
CA PHE A 27 1.43 10.87 -9.42
C PHE A 27 0.20 10.95 -8.51
N ARG A 28 -1.00 11.02 -9.08
CA ARG A 28 -2.27 11.14 -8.33
C ARG A 28 -3.01 9.80 -8.15
N ASP A 29 -2.56 8.76 -8.84
CA ASP A 29 -3.20 7.45 -8.85
C ASP A 29 -2.54 6.49 -7.86
N LEU A 30 -3.38 5.68 -7.18
CA LEU A 30 -2.90 4.62 -6.28
C LEU A 30 -1.99 3.63 -7.01
N GLU A 31 -2.28 3.27 -8.26
CA GLU A 31 -1.44 2.33 -9.01
C GLU A 31 -0.05 2.92 -9.29
N SER A 32 0.00 4.20 -9.66
CA SER A 32 1.25 4.93 -9.91
C SER A 32 2.08 5.00 -8.63
N LEU A 33 1.46 5.34 -7.49
CA LEU A 33 2.12 5.34 -6.18
C LEU A 33 2.64 3.95 -5.78
N LYS A 34 1.87 2.89 -6.06
CA LYS A 34 2.33 1.50 -5.84
C LYS A 34 3.51 1.10 -6.72
N ARG A 35 3.55 1.53 -7.98
CA ARG A 35 4.68 1.25 -8.88
C ARG A 35 5.92 2.03 -8.46
N ARG A 36 5.75 3.30 -8.09
CA ARG A 36 6.84 4.22 -7.75
C ARG A 36 7.47 3.92 -6.40
N LEU A 37 6.65 3.68 -5.38
CA LEU A 37 7.06 3.46 -3.99
C LEU A 37 7.09 1.98 -3.60
N ARG A 38 6.70 1.08 -4.52
CA ARG A 38 6.59 -0.38 -4.30
C ARG A 38 5.72 -0.77 -3.10
N VAL A 39 4.86 0.15 -2.65
CA VAL A 39 3.99 -0.06 -1.48
C VAL A 39 3.00 -1.19 -1.72
N GLY A 40 2.98 -2.13 -0.78
CA GLY A 40 2.10 -3.30 -0.84
C GLY A 40 2.57 -4.43 -1.77
N MET A 41 3.83 -4.41 -2.22
CA MET A 41 4.48 -5.55 -2.90
C MET A 41 5.29 -6.46 -1.95
N GLY A 42 5.41 -6.08 -0.67
CA GLY A 42 6.09 -6.88 0.34
C GLY A 42 5.28 -8.08 0.85
N PRO A 43 5.80 -8.86 1.81
CA PRO A 43 5.13 -10.05 2.37
C PRO A 43 3.77 -9.70 3.01
N CYS A 44 3.61 -8.45 3.43
CA CYS A 44 2.38 -7.88 3.95
C CYS A 44 1.27 -7.70 2.90
N GLN A 45 1.55 -7.86 1.60
CA GLN A 45 0.60 -7.73 0.47
C GLN A 45 -0.27 -6.47 0.53
N GLY A 46 0.25 -5.39 1.13
CA GLY A 46 -0.46 -4.12 1.23
C GLY A 46 -1.53 -4.03 2.31
N ARG A 47 -1.69 -5.02 3.19
CA ARG A 47 -2.75 -5.02 4.23
C ARG A 47 -2.75 -3.78 5.13
N TYR A 48 -1.57 -3.25 5.45
CA TYR A 48 -1.43 -2.09 6.34
C TYR A 48 -1.22 -0.78 5.58
N CYS A 49 -0.34 -0.80 4.57
CA CYS A 49 0.02 0.43 3.85
C CYS A 49 -1.05 0.91 2.86
N ILE A 50 -1.86 0.01 2.26
CA ILE A 50 -2.93 0.42 1.33
C ILE A 50 -4.01 1.26 2.02
N PRO A 51 -4.66 0.82 3.13
CA PRO A 51 -5.71 1.62 3.77
C PRO A 51 -5.16 2.94 4.34
N MET A 52 -3.93 2.95 4.88
CA MET A 52 -3.29 4.20 5.33
C MET A 52 -3.07 5.18 4.18
N LEU A 53 -2.58 4.69 3.03
CA LEU A 53 -2.37 5.52 1.85
C LEU A 53 -3.68 6.09 1.30
N ILE A 54 -4.75 5.28 1.24
CA ILE A 54 -6.09 5.72 0.82
C ILE A 54 -6.62 6.81 1.76
N SER A 55 -6.53 6.60 3.08
CA SER A 55 -6.96 7.61 4.06
C SER A 55 -6.16 8.90 3.94
N TYR A 56 -4.85 8.80 3.71
CA TYR A 56 -3.97 9.96 3.54
C TYR A 56 -4.34 10.75 2.27
N LEU A 57 -4.49 10.07 1.14
CA LEU A 57 -4.86 10.70 -0.13
C LEU A 57 -6.26 11.31 -0.09
N SER A 58 -7.23 10.63 0.53
CA SER A 58 -8.58 11.15 0.70
C SER A 58 -8.59 12.46 1.50
N ARG A 59 -7.80 12.54 2.58
CA ARG A 59 -7.63 13.79 3.35
C ARG A 59 -6.92 14.88 2.56
N LYS A 60 -5.91 14.55 1.74
CA LYS A 60 -5.12 15.54 0.99
C LYS A 60 -5.88 16.11 -0.21
N PHE A 61 -6.58 15.26 -0.95
CA PHE A 61 -7.29 15.65 -2.17
C PHE A 61 -8.79 15.95 -1.95
N GLY A 62 -9.32 15.68 -0.75
CA GLY A 62 -10.74 15.87 -0.44
C GLY A 62 -11.68 14.99 -1.28
N VAL A 63 -11.15 13.95 -1.93
CA VAL A 63 -11.93 13.02 -2.77
C VAL A 63 -12.35 11.79 -1.96
N PRO A 64 -13.56 11.26 -2.23
CA PRO A 64 -14.03 10.05 -1.57
C PRO A 64 -13.13 8.86 -1.94
N PRO A 65 -12.87 7.94 -1.00
CA PRO A 65 -11.94 6.82 -1.18
C PRO A 65 -12.38 5.85 -2.29
N GLU A 66 -13.66 5.86 -2.68
CA GLU A 66 -14.20 5.08 -3.80
C GLU A 66 -13.68 5.54 -5.17
N ARG A 67 -13.31 6.82 -5.31
CA ARG A 67 -12.75 7.35 -6.56
C ARG A 67 -11.26 7.04 -6.70
N LEU A 68 -10.60 6.76 -5.58
CA LEU A 68 -9.23 6.26 -5.54
C LEU A 68 -9.29 4.74 -5.74
N ILE A 69 -9.39 4.31 -7.01
CA ILE A 69 -9.56 2.91 -7.40
C ILE A 69 -8.53 2.05 -6.65
N PRO A 70 -8.97 1.15 -5.74
CA PRO A 70 -8.04 0.27 -5.08
C PRO A 70 -7.37 -0.60 -6.15
N PRO A 71 -6.05 -0.84 -6.03
CA PRO A 71 -5.36 -1.74 -6.94
C PRO A 71 -6.09 -3.09 -6.94
N ARG A 72 -6.32 -3.68 -8.12
CA ARG A 72 -6.87 -5.03 -8.22
C ARG A 72 -5.97 -5.95 -7.40
N VAL A 73 -6.46 -6.36 -6.23
CA VAL A 73 -5.82 -7.40 -5.44
C VAL A 73 -6.00 -8.66 -6.28
N ARG A 74 -4.95 -9.09 -6.97
CA ARG A 74 -4.95 -10.48 -7.43
C ARG A 74 -4.87 -11.29 -6.15
N PRO A 75 -5.89 -12.09 -5.80
CA PRO A 75 -5.69 -13.04 -4.73
C PRO A 75 -4.47 -13.85 -5.14
N THR A 76 -3.43 -13.83 -4.31
CA THR A 76 -2.44 -14.90 -4.37
C THR A 76 -3.27 -16.16 -4.16
N ALA A 77 -3.52 -16.90 -5.24
CA ALA A 77 -3.97 -18.27 -5.16
C ALA A 77 -3.09 -18.86 -4.07
N ARG A 78 -3.71 -19.28 -2.96
CA ARG A 78 -2.98 -20.03 -1.94
C ARG A 78 -2.16 -21.04 -2.72
N ALA A 79 -0.84 -20.93 -2.66
CA ALA A 79 -0.02 -22.09 -2.94
C ALA A 79 -0.64 -23.15 -2.04
N CYS A 80 -1.12 -24.23 -2.65
CA CYS A 80 -1.56 -25.39 -1.93
C CYS A 80 -0.42 -25.68 -0.94
N SER A 81 -0.62 -25.29 0.32
CA SER A 81 0.23 -25.77 1.37
C SER A 81 -0.12 -27.23 1.36
N ARG A 82 0.74 -28.00 0.69
CA ARG A 82 0.81 -29.45 0.68
C ARG A 82 1.18 -29.90 2.09
N VAL A 83 0.44 -29.41 3.07
CA VAL A 83 0.34 -29.99 4.38
C VAL A 83 -0.59 -31.14 4.12
N PHE A 84 0.02 -32.30 3.95
CA PHE A 84 -0.64 -33.58 4.12
C PHE A 84 -1.36 -33.53 5.48
N VAL A 85 -2.66 -33.25 5.46
CA VAL A 85 -3.53 -33.45 6.63
C VAL A 85 -4.04 -34.88 6.48
N PRO A 86 -3.59 -35.85 7.30
CA PRO A 86 -4.20 -37.16 7.24
C PRO A 86 -5.59 -37.05 7.88
N GLY A 87 -6.64 -37.25 7.09
CA GLY A 87 -8.00 -37.41 7.60
C GLY A 87 -9.07 -36.43 7.11
N CYS A 88 -8.98 -35.92 5.88
CA CYS A 88 -10.13 -35.42 5.13
C CYS A 88 -10.13 -36.01 3.73
#